data_AF-A0A7X1ZL32-F1
#
_entry.id   AF-A0A7X1ZL32-F1
#
_cell.length_a   1.000
_cell.length_b   1.000
_cell.length_c   1.000
_cell.angle_alpha   90.00
_cell.angle_beta   90.00
_cell.angle_gamma   90.00
#
_symmetry.space_group_name_H-M   'P 1'
#
loop_
_entity.id
_entity.type
_entity.pdbx_description
1 polymer ?
#
loop_
_entity_poly.entity_id
_entity_poly.type
_entity_poly.pdbx_seq_one_letter_code
_entity_poly.pdbx_strand_id
1 'polypeptide(L)' 'LAEKHTLTHFRERWMSKVSDTSSFETWEKKGSKSMDKVAKEKIKEILATHKPEPIPEDVEGEISQILKRAEADLLPKS' A
#
# COMPACT_ATOMS: atom_id res chain seq x y z
N LEU A 1 22.72 12.44 19.80
CA LEU A 1 22.56 11.68 18.53
C LEU A 1 23.66 10.65 18.30
N ALA A 2 24.85 10.79 18.90
CA ALA A 2 25.97 9.86 18.72
C ALA A 2 25.95 8.64 19.67
N GLU A 3 24.88 8.45 20.45
CA GLU A 3 24.75 7.31 21.35
C GLU A 3 24.66 6.00 20.56
N LYS A 4 25.38 4.97 21.02
CA LYS A 4 25.42 3.64 20.36
C LYS A 4 24.02 3.07 20.13
N HIS A 5 23.12 3.23 21.10
CA HIS A 5 21.73 2.80 21.00
C HIS A 5 21.00 3.52 19.85
N THR A 6 21.12 4.84 19.75
CA THR A 6 20.50 5.63 18.68
C THR A 6 21.05 5.23 17.31
N LEU A 7 22.36 5.04 17.17
CA LEU A 7 22.98 4.61 15.91
C LEU A 7 22.54 3.20 15.48
N THR A 8 22.24 2.32 16.43
CA THR A 8 21.80 0.95 16.15
C THR A 8 20.33 0.93 15.71
N HIS A 9 19.46 1.66 16.40
CA HIS A 9 17.99 1.50 16.25
C HIS A 9 17.29 2.61 15.47
N PHE A 10 17.96 3.67 15.01
CA PHE A 10 17.27 4.82 14.38
C PHE A 10 16.42 4.45 13.14
N ARG A 11 16.74 3.35 12.44
CA ARG A 11 16.00 2.87 11.25
C ARG A 11 14.77 2.04 11.59
N GLU A 12 14.64 1.57 12.84
CA GLU A 12 13.46 0.84 13.31
C GLU A 12 12.26 1.76 13.53
N ARG A 13 12.52 3.07 13.59
CA ARG A 13 11.46 4.07 13.69
C ARG A 13 10.55 3.98 12.47
N TRP A 14 9.24 3.98 12.73
CA TRP A 14 8.24 4.13 11.67
C TRP A 14 8.45 5.45 10.91
N MET A 15 8.66 5.34 9.60
CA MET A 15 8.76 6.46 8.68
C MET A 15 7.47 6.52 7.85
N SER A 16 6.79 7.66 7.92
CA SER A 16 5.56 7.86 7.15
C SER A 16 5.86 7.84 5.65
N LYS A 17 5.01 7.15 4.88
CA LYS A 17 5.05 7.15 3.41
C LYS A 17 4.35 8.37 2.80
N VAL A 18 3.64 9.16 3.62
CA VAL A 18 2.74 10.24 3.16
C VAL A 18 3.08 11.58 3.79
N SER A 19 3.49 11.58 5.06
CA SER A 19 3.81 12.80 5.81
C SER A 19 5.22 13.27 5.47
N ASP A 20 5.35 14.55 5.09
CA ASP A 20 6.65 15.20 4.95
C ASP A 20 7.05 15.85 6.28
N THR A 21 8.23 15.50 6.79
CA THR A 21 8.79 16.04 8.04
C THR A 21 9.98 16.96 7.79
N SER A 22 10.22 17.35 6.55
CA SER A 22 11.26 18.32 6.19
C SER A 22 10.90 19.74 6.64
N SER A 23 11.89 20.63 6.66
CA SER A 23 11.65 22.05 6.96
C SER A 23 10.69 22.65 5.93
N PHE A 24 9.99 23.72 6.33
CA PHE A 24 9.06 24.44 5.46
C PHE A 24 9.71 24.82 4.11
N GLU A 25 10.91 25.41 4.15
CA GLU A 25 11.67 25.80 2.95
C GLU A 25 11.98 24.61 2.02
N THR A 26 12.26 23.44 2.61
CA THR A 26 12.54 22.23 1.83
C THR A 26 11.27 21.68 1.18
N TRP A 27 10.18 21.63 1.94
CA TRP A 27 8.86 21.24 1.43
C TRP A 27 8.40 22.18 0.31
N GLU A 28 8.63 23.48 0.47
CA GLU A 28 8.29 24.49 -0.51
C GLU A 28 9.06 24.31 -1.81
N LYS A 29 10.39 24.14 -1.73
CA LYS A 29 11.25 23.86 -2.90
C LYS A 29 10.91 22.53 -3.60
N LYS A 30 10.34 21.56 -2.87
CA LYS A 30 9.84 20.28 -3.42
C LYS A 30 8.46 20.39 -4.09
N GLY A 31 7.92 21.61 -4.18
CA GLY A 31 6.65 21.89 -4.88
C GLY A 31 5.43 21.89 -3.97
N SER A 32 5.62 22.08 -2.66
CA SER A 32 4.55 22.37 -1.68
C SER A 32 3.36 21.43 -1.77
N LYS A 33 3.60 20.13 -1.98
CA LYS A 33 2.51 19.17 -2.19
C LYS A 33 1.66 19.04 -0.93
N SER A 34 0.35 19.14 -1.10
CA SER A 34 -0.60 18.77 -0.08
C SER A 34 -0.56 17.27 0.20
N MET A 35 -0.96 16.88 1.41
CA MET A 35 -0.91 15.49 1.85
C MET A 35 -1.80 14.57 1.00
N ASP A 36 -2.96 15.05 0.54
CA ASP A 36 -3.86 14.28 -0.32
C ASP A 36 -3.25 14.01 -1.71
N LYS A 37 -2.47 14.95 -2.24
CA LYS A 37 -1.76 14.77 -3.52
C LYS A 37 -0.69 13.69 -3.39
N VAL A 38 0.10 13.73 -2.32
CA VAL A 38 1.11 12.70 -2.02
C VAL A 38 0.47 11.33 -1.85
N ALA A 39 -0.65 11.24 -1.13
CA ALA A 39 -1.39 9.99 -0.97
C ALA A 39 -1.89 9.42 -2.31
N LYS A 40 -2.47 10.26 -3.17
CA LYS A 40 -2.93 9.85 -4.51
C LYS A 40 -1.79 9.36 -5.40
N GLU A 41 -0.63 10.02 -5.36
CA GLU A 41 0.56 9.58 -6.08
C GLU A 41 1.02 8.20 -5.57
N LYS A 42 1.04 8.01 -4.23
CA LYS A 42 1.44 6.73 -3.64
C LYS A 42 0.48 5.58 -3.96
N ILE A 43 -0.83 5.85 -4.01
CA ILE A 43 -1.84 4.88 -4.45
C ILE A 43 -1.54 4.41 -5.88
N LYS A 44 -1.31 5.36 -6.81
CA LYS A 44 -1.00 5.04 -8.20
C LYS A 44 0.28 4.20 -8.32
N GLU A 45 1.32 4.55 -7.57
CA GLU A 45 2.57 3.79 -7.52
C GLU A 45 2.34 2.35 -7.03
N ILE A 46 1.60 2.18 -5.93
CA ILE A 46 1.31 0.85 -5.36
C ILE A 46 0.52 0.01 -6.37
N LEU A 47 -0.55 0.55 -6.96
CA LEU A 47 -1.35 -0.18 -7.94
C LEU A 47 -0.55 -0.55 -9.20
N ALA A 48 0.42 0.26 -9.59
CA ALA A 48 1.24 -0.01 -10.77
C ALA A 48 2.37 -1.03 -10.51
N THR A 49 2.86 -1.13 -9.27
CA THR A 49 4.12 -1.86 -8.97
C THR A 49 3.95 -3.04 -8.03
N HIS A 50 2.92 -3.04 -7.18
CA HIS A 50 2.71 -4.10 -6.21
C HIS A 50 2.18 -5.35 -6.91
N LYS A 51 2.98 -6.41 -6.84
CA LYS A 51 2.57 -7.76 -7.22
C LYS A 51 2.35 -8.55 -5.92
N PRO A 52 1.10 -8.82 -5.53
CA PRO A 52 0.82 -9.72 -4.43
C PRO A 52 1.46 -11.09 -4.69
N GLU A 53 1.80 -11.78 -3.62
CA GLU A 53 2.18 -13.20 -3.72
C GLU A 53 0.99 -13.97 -4.31
N PRO A 54 1.20 -14.77 -5.38
CA PRO A 54 0.12 -15.54 -5.97
C PRO A 54 -0.40 -16.55 -4.94
N ILE A 55 -1.71 -16.74 -4.93
CA ILE A 55 -2.30 -17.81 -4.14
C ILE A 55 -1.99 -19.17 -4.78
N PRO A 56 -1.89 -20.25 -3.99
CA PRO A 56 -1.77 -21.60 -4.51
C PRO A 56 -2.93 -21.98 -5.47
N GLU A 57 -2.64 -22.78 -6.48
CA GLU A 57 -3.60 -23.14 -7.55
C GLU A 57 -4.81 -23.93 -7.02
N ASP A 58 -4.61 -24.78 -6.01
CA ASP A 58 -5.68 -25.50 -5.33
C ASP A 58 -6.66 -24.54 -4.63
N VAL A 59 -6.14 -23.53 -3.95
CA VAL A 59 -6.95 -22.48 -3.29
C VAL A 59 -7.70 -21.63 -4.33
N GLU A 60 -7.07 -21.28 -5.45
CA GLU A 60 -7.72 -20.56 -6.55
C GLU A 60 -8.87 -21.38 -7.17
N GLY A 61 -8.66 -22.69 -7.30
CA GLY A 61 -9.68 -23.65 -7.72
C GLY A 61 -10.88 -23.68 -6.79
N GLU A 62 -10.65 -23.75 -5.47
CA GLU A 62 -11.72 -23.74 -4.46
C GLU A 62 -12.52 -22.44 -4.49
N ILE A 63 -11.84 -21.28 -4.54
CA ILE A 63 -12.50 -19.97 -4.65
C ILE A 63 -13.40 -19.93 -5.89
N SER A 64 -12.89 -20.41 -7.03
CA SER A 64 -13.63 -20.45 -8.29
C SER A 64 -14.88 -21.33 -8.22
N GLN A 65 -14.82 -22.47 -7.51
CA GLN A 65 -15.98 -23.33 -7.29
C GLN A 65 -17.04 -22.67 -6.41
N ILE A 66 -16.62 -22.01 -5.33
CA ILE A 66 -17.53 -21.28 -4.43
C ILE A 66 -18.24 -20.16 -5.19
N LEU A 67 -17.51 -19.38 -5.99
CA LEU A 67 -18.07 -18.29 -6.81
C LEU A 67 -19.12 -18.82 -7.81
N LYS A 68 -18.80 -19.88 -8.55
CA LYS A 68 -19.74 -20.50 -9.50
C LYS A 68 -21.03 -20.96 -8.84
N ARG A 69 -20.92 -21.56 -7.64
CA ARG A 69 -22.09 -21.98 -6.87
C ARG A 69 -22.93 -20.77 -6.44
N ALA A 70 -22.29 -19.73 -5.90
CA ALA A 70 -22.97 -18.52 -5.46
C ALA A 70 -23.68 -17.81 -6.64
N GLU A 71 -23.05 -17.72 -7.81
CA GLU A 71 -23.66 -17.17 -9.02
C GLU A 71 -24.90 -17.96 -9.45
N ALA A 72 -24.83 -19.29 -9.43
CA ALA A 72 -25.96 -20.14 -9.78
C ALA A 72 -27.14 -20.05 -8.79
N ASP A 73 -26.83 -19.83 -7.51
CA ASP A 73 -27.83 -19.72 -6.44
C ASP A 73 -28.44 -18.30 -6.35
N LEU A 74 -27.70 -17.25 -6.70
CA LEU A 74 -28.09 -15.84 -6.53
C LEU A 74 -28.61 -15.17 -7.81
N LEU A 75 -28.25 -15.65 -9.01
CA LEU A 75 -28.76 -15.08 -10.25
C LEU A 75 -30.09 -15.75 -10.64
N PRO A 76 -31.16 -14.98 -10.93
CA PRO A 76 -32.40 -15.55 -11.42
C PRO A 76 -32.12 -16.29 -12.73
N LYS A 77 -32.57 -17.55 -12.82
CA LYS A 77 -32.56 -18.30 -14.08
C LYS A 77 -33.43 -17.54 -15.07
N SER A 78 -32.81 -16.95 -16.08
CA SER A 78 -33.50 -16.37 -17.24
C SER A 78 -34.18 -17.43 -18.07
#